data_AF-A0A388M4J3-F1
#
_entry.id   AF-A0A388M4J3-F1
#
_cell.length_a   1.000
_cell.length_b   1.000
_cell.length_c   1.000
_cell.angle_alpha   90.00
_cell.angle_beta   90.00
_cell.angle_gamma   90.00
#
_symmetry.space_group_name_H-M   'P 1'
#
loop_
_entity.id
_entity.type
_entity.pdbx_description
1 polymer ?
#
loop_
_entity_poly.entity_id
_entity_poly.type
_entity_poly.pdbx_seq_one_letter_code
_entity_poly.pdbx_strand_id
1 'polypeptide(L)' 'MAAVTGKIVPARGPKVFGWDPVFEPEGYSQTYAEMGKDEKNKISHRGRALQKLKSFLDEGKLPGQSPLMPSSIDGER' A
#
# COMPACT_ATOMS: atom_id res chain seq x y z
N MET A 1 8.35 -2.46 -5.13
CA MET A 1 7.36 -1.47 -5.60
C MET A 1 6.05 -1.61 -4.83
N ALA A 2 5.25 -0.53 -4.68
CA ALA A 2 3.94 -0.54 -4.01
C ALA A 2 2.77 -0.37 -5.00
N ALA A 3 3.03 -0.33 -6.31
CA ALA A 3 1.99 -0.24 -7.33
C ALA A 3 1.15 -1.54 -7.39
N VAL A 4 -0.07 -1.40 -7.91
CA VAL A 4 -0.98 -2.52 -8.20
C VAL A 4 -1.41 -2.42 -9.65
N THR A 5 -1.18 -3.49 -10.41
CA THR A 5 -1.62 -3.63 -11.79
C THR A 5 -3.09 -4.02 -11.84
N GLY A 6 -3.78 -3.60 -12.88
CA GLY A 6 -5.20 -3.83 -13.06
C GLY A 6 -5.69 -3.18 -14.35
N LYS A 7 -7.00 -3.25 -14.57
CA LYS A 7 -7.65 -2.71 -15.76
C LYS A 7 -8.80 -1.76 -15.38
N ILE A 8 -9.10 -0.85 -16.31
CA ILE A 8 -10.24 0.05 -16.19
C ILE A 8 -11.47 -0.65 -16.76
N VAL A 9 -12.56 -0.68 -15.99
CA VAL A 9 -13.82 -1.34 -16.33
C VAL A 9 -15.00 -0.37 -16.18
N PRO A 10 -16.17 -0.67 -16.76
CA PRO A 10 -17.40 0.07 -16.44
C PRO A 10 -17.65 0.11 -14.93
N ALA A 11 -18.18 1.23 -14.45
CA ALA A 11 -18.31 1.45 -13.01
C ALA A 11 -19.22 0.42 -12.33
N ARG A 12 -18.73 -0.23 -11.28
CA ARG A 12 -19.49 -1.17 -10.43
C ARG A 12 -19.24 -0.90 -8.95
N GLY A 13 -20.23 -1.22 -8.11
CA GLY A 13 -20.16 -1.01 -6.67
C GLY A 13 -20.47 0.44 -6.22
N PRO A 14 -20.47 0.69 -4.90
CA PRO A 14 -20.81 1.98 -4.31
C PRO A 14 -19.76 3.06 -4.61
N LYS A 15 -20.20 4.23 -5.08
CA LYS A 15 -19.33 5.39 -5.30
C LYS A 15 -19.07 6.14 -4.00
N VAL A 16 -18.19 5.59 -3.17
CA VAL A 16 -17.79 6.22 -1.89
C VAL A 16 -16.64 7.18 -2.10
N PHE A 17 -15.65 6.82 -2.92
CA PHE A 17 -14.45 7.62 -3.11
C PHE A 17 -13.76 7.34 -4.45
N GLY A 18 -13.28 8.42 -5.08
CA GLY A 18 -12.32 8.37 -6.19
C GLY A 18 -12.74 7.44 -7.35
N TRP A 19 -11.77 6.68 -7.83
CA TRP A 19 -11.86 5.78 -8.99
C TRP A 19 -12.10 4.32 -8.61
N ASP A 20 -12.36 4.03 -7.33
CA ASP A 20 -12.58 2.66 -6.86
C ASP A 20 -13.64 1.89 -7.67
N PRO A 21 -14.75 2.50 -8.15
CA PRO A 21 -15.74 1.78 -8.93
C PRO A 21 -15.29 1.35 -10.33
N VAL A 22 -14.20 1.89 -10.87
CA VAL A 22 -13.76 1.64 -12.26
C VAL A 22 -12.45 0.87 -12.36
N PHE A 23 -11.84 0.51 -11.25
CA PHE A 23 -10.58 -0.22 -11.25
C PHE A 23 -10.75 -1.65 -10.74
N GLU A 24 -10.46 -2.61 -11.60
CA GLU A 24 -10.41 -4.04 -11.28
C GLU A 24 -8.92 -4.46 -11.17
N PRO A 25 -8.43 -4.82 -9.96
CA PRO A 25 -7.07 -5.27 -9.78
C PRO A 25 -6.85 -6.64 -10.44
N GLU A 26 -5.62 -6.88 -10.90
CA GLU A 26 -5.25 -8.15 -11.53
C GLU A 26 -5.44 -9.33 -10.58
N GLY A 27 -6.03 -10.42 -11.09
CA GLY A 27 -6.37 -11.61 -10.31
C GLY A 27 -7.69 -11.54 -9.55
N TYR A 28 -8.44 -10.44 -9.66
CA TYR A 28 -9.78 -10.28 -9.08
C TYR A 28 -10.83 -9.99 -10.16
N SER A 29 -12.08 -10.32 -9.87
CA SER A 29 -13.23 -9.99 -10.73
C SER A 29 -14.10 -8.86 -10.16
N GLN A 30 -13.68 -8.28 -9.04
CA GLN A 30 -14.37 -7.20 -8.32
C GLN A 30 -13.63 -5.89 -8.52
N THR A 31 -14.35 -4.77 -8.62
CA THR A 31 -13.72 -3.45 -8.51
C THR A 31 -13.36 -3.15 -7.06
N TYR A 32 -12.47 -2.18 -6.82
CA TYR A 32 -12.16 -1.78 -5.44
C TYR A 32 -13.38 -1.27 -4.66
N ALA A 33 -14.42 -0.76 -5.33
CA ALA A 33 -15.64 -0.34 -4.67
C ALA A 33 -16.49 -1.54 -4.21
N GLU A 34 -16.42 -2.67 -4.91
CA GLU A 34 -17.14 -3.90 -4.58
C GLU A 34 -16.46 -4.68 -3.45
N MET A 35 -15.15 -4.45 -3.23
CA MET A 35 -14.39 -5.13 -2.19
C MET A 35 -14.68 -4.60 -0.77
N GLY A 36 -14.65 -5.51 0.20
CA GLY A 36 -14.63 -5.16 1.62
C GLY A 36 -13.36 -4.36 1.98
N LYS A 37 -13.47 -3.47 2.97
CA LYS A 37 -12.36 -2.61 3.41
C LYS A 37 -11.09 -3.40 3.76
N ASP A 38 -11.24 -4.52 4.47
CA ASP A 38 -10.09 -5.33 4.92
C ASP A 38 -9.41 -6.05 3.76
N GLU A 39 -10.17 -6.53 2.79
CA GLU A 39 -9.63 -7.16 1.57
C GLU A 39 -8.89 -6.12 0.72
N LYS A 40 -9.51 -4.97 0.47
CA LYS A 40 -8.88 -3.85 -0.24
C LYS A 40 -7.60 -3.39 0.46
N ASN A 41 -7.58 -3.31 1.79
CA ASN A 41 -6.41 -2.89 2.54
C ASN A 41 -5.24 -3.89 2.45
N LYS A 42 -5.50 -5.18 2.19
CA LYS A 42 -4.43 -6.17 1.99
C LYS A 42 -3.74 -6.02 0.65
N ILE A 43 -4.50 -5.69 -0.41
CA ILE A 43 -3.98 -5.70 -1.78
C ILE A 43 -3.68 -4.32 -2.36
N SER A 44 -4.30 -3.26 -1.84
CA SER A 44 -4.16 -1.92 -2.40
C SER A 44 -2.73 -1.40 -2.29
N HIS A 45 -2.39 -0.47 -3.18
CA HIS A 45 -1.08 0.17 -3.19
C HIS A 45 -0.75 0.83 -1.85
N ARG A 46 -1.74 1.49 -1.24
CA ARG A 46 -1.62 2.11 0.08
C ARG A 46 -1.39 1.06 1.15
N GLY A 47 -2.16 -0.03 1.14
CA GLY A 47 -1.98 -1.15 2.06
C GLY A 47 -0.57 -1.73 2.03
N ARG A 48 -0.08 -2.03 0.82
CA ARG A 48 1.29 -2.55 0.59
C ARG A 48 2.38 -1.57 1.04
N ALA A 49 2.18 -0.27 0.81
CA ALA A 49 3.12 0.75 1.26
C ALA A 49 3.16 0.83 2.79
N LEU A 50 2.00 0.83 3.44
CA LEU A 50 1.90 0.89 4.90
C LEU A 50 2.46 -0.35 5.58
N GLN A 51 2.28 -1.54 4.98
CA GLN A 51 2.91 -2.75 5.50
C GLN A 51 4.44 -2.64 5.50
N LYS A 52 5.04 -2.10 4.42
CA LYS A 52 6.48 -1.87 4.37
C LYS A 52 6.95 -0.84 5.39
N LEU A 53 6.16 0.22 5.58
CA LEU A 53 6.44 1.20 6.62
C LEU A 53 6.39 0.56 8.01
N LYS A 54 5.39 -0.29 8.27
CA LYS A 54 5.29 -1.02 9.54
C LYS A 54 6.53 -1.89 9.77
N SER A 55 6.90 -2.73 8.79
CA SER A 55 8.13 -3.55 8.89
C SER A 55 9.37 -2.70 9.13
N PHE A 56 9.48 -1.54 8.48
CA PHE A 56 10.58 -0.61 8.72
C PHE A 56 10.65 -0.14 10.17
N LEU A 57 9.50 0.23 10.76
CA LEU A 57 9.46 0.72 12.14
C LEU A 57 9.75 -0.41 13.14
N ASP A 58 9.27 -1.63 12.85
CA ASP A 58 9.47 -2.79 13.72
C ASP A 58 10.93 -3.30 13.69
N GLU A 59 11.58 -3.31 12.51
CA GLU A 59 12.93 -3.88 12.31
C GLU A 59 14.04 -2.82 12.19
N GLY A 60 13.68 -1.54 12.10
CA GLY A 60 14.59 -0.41 11.86
C GLY A 60 15.22 -0.39 10.46
N LYS A 61 14.73 -1.17 9.48
CA LYS A 61 15.33 -1.31 8.13
C LYS A 61 14.29 -1.48 7.03
N LEU A 62 14.50 -0.82 5.88
CA LEU A 62 13.63 -1.00 4.71
C LEU A 62 14.08 -2.27 3.98
N PRO A 63 13.16 -3.10 3.47
CA PRO A 63 13.54 -4.30 2.75
C PRO A 63 14.35 -3.93 1.50
N GLY A 64 15.63 -4.32 1.50
CA GLY A 64 16.57 -4.14 0.37
C GLY A 64 17.43 -2.87 0.39
N GLN A 65 17.60 -2.17 1.52
CA GLN A 65 18.54 -1.04 1.64
C GLN A 65 19.53 -1.21 2.80
N SER A 66 20.78 -0.76 2.59
CA SER A 66 21.75 -0.56 3.69
C SER A 66 21.27 0.52 4.66
N PRO A 67 21.69 0.50 5.94
CA PRO A 67 21.20 1.42 6.96
C PRO A 67 21.44 2.88 6.56
N LEU A 68 20.37 3.67 6.45
CA LEU A 68 20.46 5.13 6.45
C LEU A 68 20.71 5.56 7.90
N MET A 69 21.98 5.74 8.27
CA MET A 69 22.36 6.23 9.60
C MET A 69 21.80 7.64 9.81
N PRO A 70 21.06 7.92 10.89
CA PRO A 70 20.78 9.29 11.31
C PRO A 70 22.06 9.93 11.88
N SER A 71 22.30 11.19 11.51
CA SER A 71 23.31 12.06 12.12
C SER A 71 22.98 12.30 13.60
N SER A 72 23.96 12.05 14.46
CA SER A 72 24.31 12.79 15.69
C SER A 72 24.84 11.85 16.76
N ILE A 73 26.16 11.80 16.89
CA ILE A 73 26.79 11.54 18.18
C ILE A 73 26.91 12.90 18.89
N ASP A 74 25.90 13.28 19.66
CA ASP A 74 26.03 14.33 20.67
C ASP A 74 26.49 13.67 21.99
N GLY A 75 27.47 14.28 22.64
CA GLY A 75 27.62 14.20 24.10
C GLY A 75 28.85 13.47 24.66
N GLU A 76 29.82 14.27 25.11
CA GLU A 76 30.64 14.07 26.32
C GLU A 76 31.73 12.96 26.33
N ARG A 77 32.93 13.30 25.85
CA ARG A 77 34.14 13.59 26.65
C ARG A 77 35.31 14.01 25.75
#